data_AF-A0A7S3Z6K9-F1
#
_entry.id   AF-A0A7S3Z6K9-F1
#
_cell.length_a   1.000
_cell.length_b   1.000
_cell.length_c   1.000
_cell.angle_alpha   90.00
_cell.angle_beta   90.00
_cell.angle_gamma   90.00
#
_symmetry.space_group_name_H-M   'P 1'
#
loop_
_entity.id
_entity.type
_entity.pdbx_description
1 polymer ?
#
loop_
_entity_poly.entity_id
_entity_poly.type
_entity_poly.pdbx_seq_one_letter_code
_entity_poly.pdbx_strand_id
1 'polypeptide(L)'
;MEVSARKPGTTAAAASAKTGRPNAKDNHKQEHKHHHTQLGIDEKVEQLGKKESVEQDEEGEEETRQVKRYQLESKVENLIKQAKVASFKEICARVGVRSREEIGVVLEKLQMDAMIVQGNWVVRSGYENYSKEERRQALARTYLMCLFQRNRIIDKKQVVQILKLDYESTRRILTDLSTCVGKGKWEFRKKTDIEFIEHYPDIVKEHAKKIAELEKNMLKILAG
;
A
#
# COMPACT_ATOMS: atom_id res chain seq x y z
N MET A 1 -12.52 -36.87 42.29
CA MET A 1 -13.43 -36.61 41.15
C MET A 1 -12.54 -36.44 39.91
N GLU A 2 -12.29 -37.40 39.02
CA GLU A 2 -13.10 -38.58 38.60
C GLU A 2 -14.57 -38.20 38.33
N VAL A 3 -15.22 -38.48 37.20
CA VAL A 3 -14.98 -39.40 36.05
C VAL A 3 -15.58 -38.72 34.77
N SER A 4 -15.40 -39.13 33.51
CA SER A 4 -14.81 -40.32 32.88
C SER A 4 -14.31 -39.99 31.44
N ALA A 5 -14.01 -41.02 30.63
CA ALA A 5 -13.78 -40.93 29.18
C ALA A 5 -14.84 -41.73 28.38
N ARG A 6 -15.02 -41.44 27.07
CA ARG A 6 -14.95 -42.43 25.96
C ARG A 6 -15.47 -41.91 24.59
N LYS A 7 -14.51 -41.83 23.65
CA LYS A 7 -14.42 -42.27 22.23
C LYS A 7 -15.62 -42.95 21.48
N PRO A 8 -15.52 -43.08 20.12
CA PRO A 8 -16.65 -42.93 19.18
C PRO A 8 -17.24 -44.25 18.63
N GLY A 9 -18.27 -44.14 17.78
CA GLY A 9 -18.88 -45.24 17.02
C GLY A 9 -18.76 -45.08 15.49
N THR A 10 -18.51 -46.19 14.80
CA THR A 10 -18.30 -46.35 13.36
C THR A 10 -19.30 -47.35 12.78
N THR A 11 -19.92 -47.08 11.62
CA THR A 11 -20.42 -48.04 10.60
C THR A 11 -21.09 -47.24 9.45
N ALA A 12 -21.01 -47.51 8.13
CA ALA A 12 -20.69 -48.66 7.26
C ALA A 12 -21.92 -49.33 6.59
N ALA A 13 -21.72 -49.80 5.35
CA ALA A 13 -22.65 -50.47 4.40
C ALA A 13 -23.76 -49.58 3.76
N ALA A 14 -24.08 -49.57 2.45
CA ALA A 14 -23.88 -50.45 1.26
C ALA A 14 -25.01 -51.46 0.93
N ALA A 15 -25.82 -51.13 -0.10
CA ALA A 15 -26.56 -52.00 -1.05
C ALA A 15 -27.32 -51.05 -2.03
N SER A 16 -27.43 -51.17 -3.36
CA SER A 16 -27.29 -52.22 -4.39
C SER A 16 -28.63 -52.69 -4.97
N ALA A 17 -28.71 -52.59 -6.32
CA ALA A 17 -29.39 -53.47 -7.27
C ALA A 17 -30.77 -53.10 -7.88
N LYS A 18 -30.84 -53.38 -9.21
CA LYS A 18 -31.98 -53.84 -10.03
C LYS A 18 -33.07 -52.83 -10.43
N THR A 19 -33.63 -52.79 -11.65
CA THR A 19 -33.37 -53.28 -13.04
C THR A 19 -34.68 -52.99 -13.80
N GLY A 20 -34.67 -52.47 -15.04
CA GLY A 20 -35.92 -52.18 -15.76
C GLY A 20 -35.78 -51.81 -17.23
N ARG A 21 -35.77 -52.82 -18.10
CA ARG A 21 -36.00 -52.81 -19.57
C ARG A 21 -36.65 -54.19 -19.89
N PRO A 22 -37.30 -54.44 -21.06
CA PRO A 22 -37.12 -53.79 -22.36
C PRO A 22 -38.42 -53.55 -23.18
N ASN A 23 -38.22 -53.34 -24.50
CA ASN A 23 -39.13 -53.44 -25.66
C ASN A 23 -39.69 -52.15 -26.28
N ALA A 24 -39.92 -52.05 -27.60
CA ALA A 24 -39.26 -52.68 -28.78
C ALA A 24 -39.90 -52.13 -30.09
N LYS A 25 -39.11 -52.01 -31.18
CA LYS A 25 -39.54 -51.80 -32.59
C LYS A 25 -40.20 -50.42 -32.87
N ASP A 26 -40.00 -49.74 -34.00
CA ASP A 26 -40.16 -50.22 -35.39
C ASP A 26 -39.25 -49.54 -36.43
N ASN A 27 -39.25 -50.11 -37.65
CA ASN A 27 -38.52 -49.62 -38.85
C ASN A 27 -39.31 -48.57 -39.64
N HIS A 28 -38.65 -47.57 -40.26
CA HIS A 28 -38.56 -47.47 -41.74
C HIS A 28 -37.68 -46.32 -42.30
N LYS A 29 -36.83 -46.68 -43.28
CA LYS A 29 -36.49 -46.01 -44.56
C LYS A 29 -35.82 -44.61 -44.62
N GLN A 30 -34.98 -44.49 -45.66
CA GLN A 30 -34.18 -43.32 -46.06
C GLN A 30 -35.03 -42.21 -46.72
N GLU A 31 -34.55 -40.96 -46.69
CA GLU A 31 -34.04 -40.27 -47.90
C GLU A 31 -33.34 -38.92 -47.58
N HIS A 32 -32.49 -38.45 -48.49
CA HIS A 32 -31.59 -37.31 -48.28
C HIS A 32 -32.28 -35.95 -48.40
N LYS A 33 -31.99 -35.03 -47.47
CA LYS A 33 -31.83 -33.58 -47.77
C LYS A 33 -30.69 -32.98 -46.95
N HIS A 34 -29.68 -32.42 -47.63
CA HIS A 34 -28.70 -31.51 -47.02
C HIS A 34 -29.40 -30.23 -46.57
N HIS A 35 -29.40 -29.92 -45.26
CA HIS A 35 -29.60 -28.57 -44.69
C HIS A 35 -29.24 -28.59 -43.19
N HIS A 36 -27.97 -28.79 -42.84
CA HIS A 36 -27.54 -28.72 -41.42
C HIS A 36 -26.07 -28.27 -41.21
N THR A 37 -25.68 -27.14 -41.80
CA THR A 37 -24.35 -26.53 -41.51
C THR A 37 -24.31 -25.00 -41.64
N GLN A 38 -25.43 -24.30 -41.37
CA GLN A 38 -25.45 -22.82 -41.38
C GLN A 38 -25.71 -22.23 -39.98
N LEU A 39 -26.76 -22.71 -39.29
CA LEU A 39 -27.20 -22.20 -37.98
C LEU A 39 -26.12 -22.19 -36.88
N GLY A 40 -25.17 -23.14 -36.92
CA GLY A 40 -24.07 -23.21 -35.95
C GLY A 40 -22.86 -22.30 -36.26
N ILE A 41 -22.84 -21.65 -37.43
CA ILE A 41 -21.81 -20.67 -37.79
C ILE A 41 -22.26 -19.29 -37.33
N ASP A 42 -23.50 -18.91 -37.64
CA ASP A 42 -24.05 -17.59 -37.32
C ASP A 42 -24.09 -17.34 -35.79
N GLU A 43 -24.53 -18.33 -35.00
CA GLU A 43 -24.51 -18.27 -33.53
C GLU A 43 -23.08 -18.12 -32.97
N LYS A 44 -22.10 -18.74 -33.61
CA LYS A 44 -20.70 -18.71 -33.17
C LYS A 44 -20.01 -17.40 -33.56
N VAL A 45 -20.37 -16.80 -34.69
CA VAL A 45 -19.93 -15.46 -35.10
C VAL A 45 -20.54 -14.40 -34.17
N GLU A 46 -21.82 -14.55 -33.77
CA GLU A 46 -22.45 -13.64 -32.81
C GLU A 46 -21.81 -13.74 -31.41
N GLN A 47 -21.46 -14.95 -30.95
CA GLN A 47 -20.74 -15.14 -29.69
C GLN A 47 -19.30 -14.62 -29.73
N LEU A 48 -18.61 -14.69 -30.89
CA LEU A 48 -17.27 -14.11 -31.06
C LEU A 48 -17.34 -12.58 -31.09
N GLY A 49 -18.26 -11.98 -31.84
CA GLY A 49 -18.44 -10.52 -31.89
C GLY A 49 -18.82 -9.92 -30.53
N LYS A 50 -19.64 -10.62 -29.73
CA LYS A 50 -19.95 -10.23 -28.34
C LYS A 50 -18.75 -10.37 -27.38
N LYS A 51 -17.85 -11.32 -27.63
CA LYS A 51 -16.60 -11.42 -26.86
C LYS A 51 -15.62 -10.31 -27.21
N GLU A 52 -15.37 -10.06 -28.49
CA GLU A 52 -14.44 -9.00 -28.91
C GLU A 52 -14.91 -7.61 -28.46
N SER A 53 -16.23 -7.34 -28.47
CA SER A 53 -16.75 -6.07 -27.95
C SER A 53 -16.67 -5.95 -26.43
N VAL A 54 -16.95 -7.01 -25.66
CA VAL A 54 -16.77 -7.00 -24.19
C VAL A 54 -15.28 -6.89 -23.80
N GLU A 55 -14.39 -7.61 -24.48
CA GLU A 55 -12.94 -7.56 -24.23
C GLU A 55 -12.36 -6.17 -24.56
N GLN A 56 -12.83 -5.50 -25.62
CA GLN A 56 -12.44 -4.11 -25.96
C GLN A 56 -12.98 -3.08 -24.96
N ASP A 57 -14.22 -3.23 -24.49
CA ASP A 57 -14.82 -2.34 -23.49
C ASP A 57 -14.13 -2.50 -22.10
N GLU A 58 -13.80 -3.74 -21.70
CA GLU A 58 -13.06 -4.01 -20.47
C GLU A 58 -11.60 -3.49 -20.52
N GLU A 59 -10.92 -3.60 -21.67
CA GLU A 59 -9.55 -3.07 -21.84
C GLU A 59 -9.52 -1.54 -21.73
N GLY A 60 -10.47 -0.83 -22.37
CA GLY A 60 -10.60 0.62 -22.27
C GLY A 60 -10.98 1.12 -20.88
N GLU A 61 -11.81 0.36 -20.14
CA GLU A 61 -12.09 0.65 -18.73
C GLU A 61 -10.85 0.49 -17.84
N GLU A 62 -10.06 -0.58 -18.04
CA GLU A 62 -8.88 -0.86 -17.22
C GLU A 62 -7.75 0.14 -17.48
N GLU A 63 -7.48 0.52 -18.73
CA GLU A 63 -6.54 1.61 -19.05
C GLU A 63 -6.97 2.91 -18.35
N THR A 64 -8.27 3.23 -18.41
CA THR A 64 -8.85 4.41 -17.74
C THR A 64 -8.66 4.36 -16.21
N ARG A 65 -8.76 3.18 -15.58
CA ARG A 65 -8.51 2.98 -14.14
C ARG A 65 -7.03 3.17 -13.80
N GLN A 66 -6.13 2.60 -14.59
CA GLN A 66 -4.68 2.73 -14.39
C GLN A 66 -4.21 4.18 -14.52
N VAL A 67 -4.70 4.92 -15.52
CA VAL A 67 -4.41 6.36 -15.69
C VAL A 67 -4.87 7.17 -14.47
N LYS A 68 -6.09 6.91 -13.96
CA LYS A 68 -6.60 7.57 -12.73
C LYS A 68 -5.74 7.26 -11.51
N ARG A 69 -5.32 5.99 -11.34
CA ARG A 69 -4.42 5.56 -10.26
C ARG A 69 -3.08 6.31 -10.31
N TYR A 70 -2.42 6.32 -11.48
CA TYR A 70 -1.14 7.02 -11.67
C TYR A 70 -1.23 8.53 -11.38
N GLN A 71 -2.32 9.18 -11.79
CA GLN A 71 -2.56 10.59 -11.48
C GLN A 71 -2.71 10.84 -9.96
N LEU A 72 -3.38 9.94 -9.23
CA LEU A 72 -3.52 10.03 -7.78
C LEU A 72 -2.17 9.82 -7.08
N GLU A 73 -1.41 8.79 -7.45
CA GLU A 73 -0.06 8.54 -6.93
C GLU A 73 0.87 9.74 -7.15
N SER A 74 0.83 10.33 -8.35
CA SER A 74 1.60 11.53 -8.68
C SER A 74 1.21 12.75 -7.85
N LYS A 75 -0.08 12.93 -7.52
CA LYS A 75 -0.56 13.99 -6.61
C LYS A 75 -0.04 13.79 -5.19
N VAL A 76 -0.07 12.55 -4.69
CA VAL A 76 0.43 12.20 -3.34
C VAL A 76 1.93 12.45 -3.24
N GLU A 77 2.71 12.00 -4.22
CA GLU A 77 4.16 12.17 -4.28
C GLU A 77 4.55 13.66 -4.27
N ASN A 78 3.94 14.45 -5.15
CA ASN A 78 4.22 15.88 -5.24
C ASN A 78 3.82 16.62 -3.96
N LEU A 79 2.67 16.29 -3.38
CA LEU A 79 2.21 16.86 -2.12
C LEU A 79 3.20 16.58 -0.98
N ILE A 80 3.61 15.33 -0.77
CA ILE A 80 4.48 15.00 0.37
C ILE A 80 5.90 15.57 0.19
N LYS A 81 6.42 15.59 -1.06
CA LYS A 81 7.68 16.27 -1.42
C LYS A 81 7.66 17.77 -1.15
N GLN A 82 6.53 18.45 -1.37
CA GLN A 82 6.36 19.87 -1.09
C GLN A 82 6.12 20.15 0.41
N ALA A 83 5.17 19.45 1.03
CA ALA A 83 4.76 19.69 2.41
C ALA A 83 5.82 19.33 3.46
N LYS A 84 6.72 18.39 3.13
CA LYS A 84 7.75 17.77 4.00
C LYS A 84 7.21 16.94 5.17
N VAL A 85 6.15 17.41 5.82
CA VAL A 85 5.41 16.75 6.91
C VAL A 85 3.91 17.05 6.75
N ALA A 86 3.05 16.02 6.77
CA ALA A 86 1.60 16.16 6.72
C ALA A 86 0.88 15.07 7.53
N SER A 87 -0.28 15.38 8.11
CA SER A 87 -1.20 14.36 8.64
C SER A 87 -1.86 13.59 7.49
N PHE A 88 -2.33 12.38 7.74
CA PHE A 88 -3.00 11.59 6.68
C PHE A 88 -4.26 12.30 6.16
N LYS A 89 -5.02 12.88 7.08
CA LYS A 89 -6.23 13.68 6.81
C LYS A 89 -5.99 14.85 5.86
N GLU A 90 -4.89 15.59 6.04
CA GLU A 90 -4.50 16.69 5.14
C GLU A 90 -4.10 16.21 3.75
N ILE A 91 -3.47 15.03 3.63
CA ILE A 91 -3.09 14.45 2.34
C ILE A 91 -4.36 14.07 1.58
N CYS A 92 -5.25 13.27 2.19
CA CYS A 92 -6.51 12.85 1.59
C CYS A 92 -7.37 14.05 1.13
N ALA A 93 -7.50 15.07 1.99
CA ALA A 93 -8.29 16.27 1.67
C ALA A 93 -7.72 17.07 0.48
N ARG A 94 -6.39 17.14 0.33
CA ARG A 94 -5.73 17.92 -0.73
C ARG A 94 -5.63 17.18 -2.06
N VAL A 95 -5.42 15.86 -2.06
CA VAL A 95 -5.42 15.06 -3.31
C VAL A 95 -6.85 14.74 -3.77
N GLY A 96 -7.85 14.91 -2.89
CA GLY A 96 -9.27 14.88 -3.22
C GLY A 96 -9.93 13.51 -3.09
N VAL A 97 -9.42 12.64 -2.21
CA VAL A 97 -9.89 11.25 -2.00
C VAL A 97 -11.40 11.20 -1.68
N ARG A 98 -12.11 10.31 -2.38
CA ARG A 98 -13.56 10.05 -2.26
C ARG A 98 -13.91 8.59 -1.98
N SER A 99 -13.07 7.63 -2.40
CA SER A 99 -13.37 6.20 -2.26
C SER A 99 -12.39 5.44 -1.34
N ARG A 100 -12.73 4.19 -0.98
CA ARG A 100 -11.87 3.31 -0.18
C ARG A 100 -10.67 2.79 -0.98
N GLU A 101 -10.87 2.59 -2.28
CA GLU A 101 -9.84 2.15 -3.23
C GLU A 101 -8.78 3.24 -3.35
N GLU A 102 -9.19 4.51 -3.47
CA GLU A 102 -8.29 5.66 -3.46
C GLU A 102 -7.53 5.81 -2.13
N ILE A 103 -8.17 5.53 -0.97
CA ILE A 103 -7.46 5.45 0.32
C ILE A 103 -6.34 4.41 0.27
N GLY A 104 -6.59 3.24 -0.32
CA GLY A 104 -5.59 2.19 -0.53
C GLY A 104 -4.39 2.70 -1.36
N VAL A 105 -4.66 3.30 -2.52
CA VAL A 105 -3.62 3.88 -3.40
C VAL A 105 -2.78 4.94 -2.66
N VAL A 106 -3.41 5.83 -1.88
CA VAL A 106 -2.69 6.84 -1.09
C VAL A 106 -1.79 6.18 -0.04
N LEU A 107 -2.27 5.15 0.68
CA LEU A 107 -1.48 4.45 1.69
C LEU A 107 -0.32 3.65 1.08
N GLU A 108 -0.53 2.98 -0.05
CA GLU A 108 0.52 2.28 -0.78
C GLU A 108 1.63 3.25 -1.20
N LYS A 109 1.26 4.36 -1.86
CA LYS A 109 2.21 5.37 -2.33
C LYS A 109 2.97 6.05 -1.18
N LEU A 110 2.30 6.38 -0.09
CA LEU A 110 2.94 6.96 1.10
C LEU A 110 3.92 6.00 1.79
N GLN A 111 3.64 4.70 1.83
CA GLN A 111 4.57 3.70 2.37
C GLN A 111 5.86 3.54 1.54
N MET A 112 5.82 3.90 0.25
CA MET A 112 6.99 3.96 -0.62
C MET A 112 7.79 5.26 -0.44
N ASP A 113 7.11 6.41 -0.43
CA ASP A 113 7.77 7.73 -0.53
C ASP A 113 8.00 8.44 0.81
N ALA A 114 7.40 7.96 1.89
CA ALA A 114 7.38 8.62 3.19
C ALA A 114 7.52 7.63 4.37
N MET A 115 7.69 8.19 5.56
CA MET A 115 7.79 7.47 6.83
C MET A 115 6.90 8.13 7.87
N ILE A 116 6.37 7.33 8.80
CA ILE A 116 5.51 7.84 9.88
C ILE A 116 6.37 8.30 11.06
N VAL A 117 6.16 9.55 11.50
CA VAL A 117 6.70 10.13 12.74
C VAL A 117 5.54 10.70 13.55
N GLN A 118 5.31 10.19 14.76
CA GLN A 118 4.17 10.57 15.60
C GLN A 118 2.80 10.54 14.85
N GLY A 119 2.56 9.49 14.07
CA GLY A 119 1.35 9.33 13.24
C GLY A 119 1.31 10.18 11.95
N ASN A 120 2.21 11.14 11.79
CA ASN A 120 2.26 12.01 10.62
C ASN A 120 3.24 11.49 9.57
N TRP A 121 2.93 11.69 8.30
CA TRP A 121 3.80 11.33 7.18
C TRP A 121 4.89 12.36 6.96
N VAL A 122 6.14 11.89 6.85
CA VAL A 122 7.34 12.68 6.59
C VAL A 122 8.01 12.16 5.33
N VAL A 123 8.28 13.04 4.35
CA VAL A 123 8.93 12.61 3.09
C VAL A 123 10.30 11.99 3.36
N ARG A 124 10.55 10.84 2.75
CA ARG A 124 11.82 10.11 2.80
C ARG A 124 12.81 10.76 1.84
N SER A 125 14.07 10.89 2.26
CA SER A 125 15.15 11.21 1.33
C SER A 125 15.51 9.96 0.53
N GLY A 126 15.41 10.03 -0.80
CA GLY A 126 16.10 9.07 -1.67
C GLY A 126 17.61 9.26 -1.57
N TYR A 127 18.40 8.21 -1.75
CA TYR A 127 19.88 8.31 -1.67
C TYR A 127 20.57 8.16 -3.03
N GLU A 128 19.82 7.73 -4.05
CA GLU A 128 20.31 7.50 -5.40
C GLU A 128 20.76 8.82 -6.05
N ASN A 129 21.95 8.80 -6.64
CA ASN A 129 22.62 9.93 -7.29
C ASN A 129 22.98 11.13 -6.38
N TYR A 130 22.76 11.06 -5.07
CA TYR A 130 23.09 12.16 -4.16
C TYR A 130 24.61 12.35 -4.02
N SER A 131 25.07 13.60 -4.06
CA SER A 131 26.45 13.98 -3.71
C SER A 131 26.78 13.63 -2.25
N LYS A 132 28.08 13.72 -1.88
CA LYS A 132 28.53 13.45 -0.50
C LYS A 132 27.80 14.30 0.54
N GLU A 133 27.52 15.57 0.21
CA GLU A 133 26.84 16.48 1.12
C GLU A 133 25.34 16.22 1.17
N GLU A 134 24.68 15.99 0.04
CA GLU A 134 23.25 15.61 0.01
C GLU A 134 23.00 14.29 0.77
N ARG A 135 23.90 13.30 0.66
CA ARG A 135 23.84 12.07 1.47
C ARG A 135 23.96 12.35 2.96
N ARG A 136 24.84 13.28 3.38
CA ARG A 136 24.95 13.69 4.79
C ARG A 136 23.67 14.38 5.27
N GLN A 137 23.05 15.22 4.45
CA GLN A 137 21.78 15.90 4.77
C GLN A 137 20.59 14.92 4.81
N ALA A 138 20.58 13.90 3.96
CA ALA A 138 19.62 12.81 4.01
C ALA A 138 19.75 11.96 5.29
N LEU A 139 20.99 11.61 5.69
CA LEU A 139 21.25 10.94 6.98
C LEU A 139 20.83 11.82 8.16
N ALA A 140 21.10 13.13 8.11
CA ALA A 140 20.66 14.11 9.10
C ALA A 140 19.13 14.21 9.22
N ARG A 141 18.40 14.21 8.09
CA ARG A 141 16.93 14.17 8.08
C ARG A 141 16.42 12.91 8.77
N THR A 142 16.99 11.75 8.40
CA THR A 142 16.66 10.45 9.01
C THR A 142 16.93 10.46 10.51
N TYR A 143 18.06 11.02 10.97
CA TYR A 143 18.35 11.15 12.41
C TYR A 143 17.29 11.96 13.15
N LEU A 144 16.91 13.11 12.60
CA LEU A 144 15.90 13.99 13.18
C LEU A 144 14.54 13.29 13.28
N MET A 145 14.17 12.48 12.28
CA MET A 145 12.96 11.66 12.33
C MET A 145 13.01 10.62 13.47
N CYS A 146 14.17 10.00 13.70
CA CYS A 146 14.38 9.06 14.81
C CYS A 146 14.28 9.78 16.18
N LEU A 147 14.87 10.97 16.31
CA LEU A 147 14.75 11.80 17.50
C LEU A 147 13.29 12.22 17.77
N PHE A 148 12.60 12.74 16.74
CA PHE A 148 11.20 13.17 16.85
C PHE A 148 10.23 12.01 17.13
N GLN A 149 10.53 10.80 16.68
CA GLN A 149 9.74 9.62 17.01
C GLN A 149 9.75 9.29 18.52
N ARG A 150 10.81 9.69 19.26
CA ARG A 150 10.92 9.51 20.72
C ARG A 150 10.52 10.76 21.52
N ASN A 151 10.88 11.95 21.04
CA ASN A 151 10.70 13.21 21.76
C ASN A 151 10.10 14.27 20.84
N ARG A 152 8.94 14.83 21.20
CA ARG A 152 8.31 15.90 20.40
C ARG A 152 9.15 17.20 20.35
N ILE A 153 10.02 17.43 21.33
CA ILE A 153 10.92 18.58 21.38
C ILE A 153 12.37 18.09 21.52
N ILE A 154 13.28 18.68 20.74
CA ILE A 154 14.71 18.34 20.71
C ILE A 154 15.59 19.60 20.84
N ASP A 155 16.85 19.45 21.27
CA ASP A 155 17.82 20.54 21.37
C ASP A 155 18.74 20.58 20.15
N LYS A 156 18.88 21.74 19.49
CA LYS A 156 19.77 21.93 18.33
C LYS A 156 21.23 21.55 18.64
N LYS A 157 21.72 21.73 19.87
CA LYS A 157 23.10 21.41 20.25
C LYS A 157 23.41 19.92 20.10
N GLN A 158 22.48 19.05 20.54
CA GLN A 158 22.60 17.59 20.38
C GLN A 158 22.68 17.19 18.90
N VAL A 159 21.83 17.83 18.07
CA VAL A 159 21.77 17.61 16.63
C VAL A 159 23.08 18.01 15.94
N VAL A 160 23.61 19.22 16.21
CA VAL A 160 24.87 19.71 15.60
C VAL A 160 26.06 18.82 15.97
N GLN A 161 26.18 18.42 17.24
CA GLN A 161 27.29 17.60 17.73
C GLN A 161 27.37 16.23 17.02
N ILE A 162 26.23 15.59 16.78
CA ILE A 162 26.16 14.24 16.20
C ILE A 162 26.32 14.27 14.69
N LEU A 163 25.70 15.24 14.02
CA LEU A 163 25.67 15.28 12.54
C LEU A 163 26.92 15.89 11.92
N LYS A 164 27.74 16.61 12.69
CA LYS A 164 28.95 17.32 12.21
C LYS A 164 28.65 18.22 11.00
N LEU A 165 27.43 18.75 10.93
CA LEU A 165 26.96 19.72 9.93
C LEU A 165 27.17 21.15 10.44
N ASP A 166 27.30 22.09 9.52
CA ASP A 166 27.31 23.51 9.88
C ASP A 166 25.95 23.96 10.44
N TYR A 167 25.95 25.15 11.05
CA TYR A 167 24.77 25.71 11.72
C TYR A 167 23.58 25.91 10.78
N GLU A 168 23.81 26.32 9.53
CA GLU A 168 22.76 26.71 8.58
C GLU A 168 22.19 25.48 7.87
N SER A 169 23.03 24.54 7.43
CA SER A 169 22.58 23.22 6.95
C SER A 169 21.74 22.50 8.00
N THR A 170 22.18 22.50 9.27
CA THR A 170 21.38 21.95 10.38
C THR A 170 20.05 22.69 10.56
N ARG A 171 20.05 24.03 10.47
CA ARG A 171 18.85 24.85 10.59
C ARG A 171 17.85 24.57 9.46
N ARG A 172 18.32 24.41 8.24
CA ARG A 172 17.50 24.10 7.06
C ARG A 172 16.75 22.79 7.25
N ILE A 173 17.45 21.71 7.62
CA ILE A 173 16.83 20.38 7.80
C ILE A 173 15.88 20.37 9.02
N LEU A 174 16.22 21.07 10.11
CA LEU A 174 15.28 21.28 11.22
C LEU A 174 14.01 22.01 10.76
N THR A 175 14.14 23.06 9.94
CA THR A 175 13.02 23.85 9.41
C THR A 175 12.14 23.07 8.42
N ASP A 176 12.59 21.95 7.87
CA ASP A 176 11.73 21.04 7.09
C ASP A 176 10.76 20.24 7.97
N LEU A 177 11.18 19.87 9.18
CA LEU A 177 10.50 18.89 10.05
C LEU A 177 9.83 19.51 11.29
N SER A 178 10.25 20.72 11.67
CA SER A 178 9.99 21.29 13.00
C SER A 178 9.91 22.82 12.99
N THR A 179 9.54 23.37 14.14
CA THR A 179 9.46 24.81 14.38
C THR A 179 10.31 25.16 15.59
N CYS A 180 11.06 26.26 15.55
CA CYS A 180 11.84 26.73 16.68
C CYS A 180 10.91 27.27 17.78
N VAL A 181 11.03 26.75 19.00
CA VAL A 181 10.24 27.18 20.18
C VAL A 181 11.08 27.96 21.19
N GLY A 182 12.20 28.54 20.73
CA GLY A 182 13.10 29.37 21.51
C GLY A 182 14.23 28.60 22.23
N LYS A 183 15.26 29.33 22.69
CA LYS A 183 16.43 28.80 23.41
C LYS A 183 17.13 27.60 22.74
N GLY A 184 17.08 27.51 21.40
CA GLY A 184 17.66 26.39 20.63
C GLY A 184 16.83 25.12 20.60
N LYS A 185 15.62 25.11 21.18
CA LYS A 185 14.68 23.99 21.13
C LYS A 185 13.84 24.01 19.87
N TRP A 186 13.59 22.83 19.31
CA TRP A 186 12.79 22.62 18.11
C TRP A 186 11.71 21.59 18.38
N GLU A 187 10.48 21.92 18.00
CA GLU A 187 9.29 21.10 18.22
C GLU A 187 8.78 20.54 16.89
N PHE A 188 8.44 19.24 16.87
CA PHE A 188 7.91 18.59 15.67
C PHE A 188 6.69 19.35 15.12
N ARG A 189 6.71 19.61 13.80
CA ARG A 189 5.82 20.57 13.13
C ARG A 189 4.33 20.26 13.28
N LYS A 190 3.99 18.99 13.49
CA LYS A 190 2.61 18.53 13.67
C LYS A 190 2.36 18.09 15.11
N LYS A 191 1.08 18.15 15.52
CA LYS A 191 0.60 17.40 16.67
C LYS A 191 0.58 15.90 16.30
N THR A 192 0.71 15.03 17.30
CA THR A 192 0.56 13.58 17.10
C THR A 192 -0.78 13.26 16.44
N ASP A 193 -0.75 12.54 15.33
CA ASP A 193 -1.96 12.12 14.60
C ASP A 193 -2.50 10.83 15.23
N ILE A 194 -3.21 10.99 16.36
CA ILE A 194 -3.78 9.88 17.15
C ILE A 194 -4.82 9.13 16.31
N GLU A 195 -5.67 9.87 15.57
CA GLU A 195 -6.68 9.33 14.66
C GLU A 195 -6.03 8.35 13.67
N PHE A 196 -4.93 8.73 13.00
CA PHE A 196 -4.21 7.82 12.11
C PHE A 196 -3.58 6.62 12.83
N ILE A 197 -3.02 6.81 14.03
CA ILE A 197 -2.40 5.72 14.82
C ILE A 197 -3.41 4.64 15.20
N GLU A 198 -4.61 5.05 15.60
CA GLU A 198 -5.69 4.13 16.01
C GLU A 198 -6.32 3.40 14.81
N HIS A 199 -6.43 4.07 13.65
CA HIS A 199 -7.01 3.47 12.44
C HIS A 199 -6.04 2.56 11.67
N TYR A 200 -4.73 2.81 11.73
CA TYR A 200 -3.72 2.06 10.94
C TYR A 200 -2.54 1.55 11.80
N PRO A 201 -2.79 0.84 12.92
CA PRO A 201 -1.75 0.48 13.89
C PRO A 201 -0.64 -0.40 13.31
N ASP A 202 -0.95 -1.29 12.37
CA ASP A 202 0.05 -2.17 11.74
C ASP A 202 1.02 -1.40 10.83
N ILE A 203 0.53 -0.41 10.07
CA ILE A 203 1.37 0.46 9.25
C ILE A 203 2.30 1.28 10.15
N VAL A 204 1.77 1.85 11.24
CA VAL A 204 2.56 2.59 12.23
C VAL A 204 3.63 1.72 12.88
N LYS A 205 3.27 0.50 13.31
CA LYS A 205 4.18 -0.47 13.91
C LYS A 205 5.31 -0.88 12.96
N GLU A 206 4.98 -1.09 11.68
CA GLU A 206 5.97 -1.45 10.67
C GLU A 206 6.92 -0.29 10.34
N HIS A 207 6.41 0.94 10.21
CA HIS A 207 7.27 2.12 10.05
C HIS A 207 8.14 2.41 11.27
N ALA A 208 7.66 2.12 12.50
CA ALA A 208 8.48 2.25 13.71
C ALA A 208 9.70 1.30 13.69
N LYS A 209 9.53 0.04 13.23
CA LYS A 209 10.65 -0.89 13.00
C LYS A 209 11.64 -0.34 11.96
N LYS A 210 11.12 0.13 10.82
CA LYS A 210 11.94 0.71 9.73
C LYS A 210 12.77 1.90 10.23
N ILE A 211 12.20 2.79 11.06
CA ILE A 211 12.93 3.91 11.68
C ILE A 211 14.05 3.40 12.61
N ALA A 212 13.78 2.40 13.45
CA ALA A 212 14.78 1.85 14.38
C ALA A 212 15.98 1.21 13.65
N GLU A 213 15.74 0.48 12.56
CA GLU A 213 16.82 -0.11 11.75
C GLU A 213 17.58 0.97 10.95
N LEU A 214 16.90 2.02 10.48
CA LEU A 214 17.57 3.18 9.86
C LEU A 214 18.50 3.90 10.85
N GLU A 215 18.08 4.12 12.10
CA GLU A 215 18.93 4.69 13.14
C GLU A 215 20.19 3.84 13.37
N LYS A 216 20.02 2.53 13.55
CA LYS A 216 21.12 1.59 13.79
C LYS A 216 22.14 1.62 12.66
N ASN A 217 21.70 1.70 11.40
CA ASN A 217 22.60 1.76 10.25
C ASN A 217 23.24 3.14 10.07
N MET A 218 22.51 4.22 10.36
CA MET A 218 23.06 5.57 10.37
C MET A 218 24.13 5.76 11.46
N LEU A 219 23.93 5.23 12.67
CA LEU A 219 24.92 5.32 13.75
C LEU A 219 26.23 4.59 13.39
N LYS A 220 26.18 3.46 12.69
CA LYS A 220 27.39 2.81 12.13
C LYS A 220 28.13 3.73 11.16
N ILE A 221 27.41 4.40 10.26
CA ILE A 221 27.98 5.31 9.24
C ILE A 221 28.59 6.57 9.89
N LEU A 222 28.09 7.03 11.03
CA LEU A 222 28.63 8.19 11.75
C LEU A 222 29.79 7.85 12.70
N ALA A 223 29.98 6.56 13.03
CA ALA A 223 31.03 6.05 13.91
C ALA A 223 32.30 5.60 13.16
N GLY A 224 32.21 5.34 11.85
CA GLY A 224 33.34 5.11 10.93
C GLY A 224 33.83 6.40 10.27
#